data_AF-A0A545SXZ8-F1
#
_entry.id   AF-A0A545SXZ8-F1
#
_cell.length_a   1.000
_cell.length_b   1.000
_cell.length_c   1.000
_cell.angle_alpha   90.00
_cell.angle_beta   90.00
_cell.angle_gamma   90.00
#
_symmetry.space_group_name_H-M   'P 1'
#
loop_
_entity.id
_entity.type
_entity.pdbx_description
1 polymer ?
#
loop_
_entity_poly.entity_id
_entity_poly.type
_entity_poly.pdbx_seq_one_letter_code
_entity_poly.pdbx_strand_id
1 'polypeptide(L)'
;MLAALTMFLNVELAVAADKQTQWKNKFRYQQRLEETITSMEKSLAALEEIQQEALPNVPLGGVARTVVPKQLKFVRVKLRNLDPDKMPEDTHATFEDLKERYQSVRVFFANKEKEVASPAQQFVRRLYENLEDLEASAETGASESMSEEARLLMIWDTARNVARVQEHDANYPLQEALERFEPHAEEYVVAKQQLLEIQPGAEQQQHALYYLGLAQKRIENGVPPHDAKLKQFLKRAEGLIKESRELAPSYYNPEHMDEKLEEFRDYTIVPELESTEPT
;
A
#
# COMPACT_ATOMS: atom_id res chain seq x y z
N MET A 1 31.65 44.68 67.48
CA MET A 1 30.29 44.36 66.99
C MET A 1 30.13 44.56 65.49
N LEU A 2 30.50 45.71 64.90
CA LEU A 2 30.35 45.94 63.45
C LEU A 2 31.05 44.91 62.54
N ALA A 3 32.28 44.49 62.86
CA ALA A 3 33.05 43.54 62.04
C ALA A 3 32.47 42.11 62.00
N ALA A 4 31.84 41.67 63.09
CA ALA A 4 31.18 40.36 63.15
C ALA A 4 29.87 40.34 62.32
N LEU A 5 29.14 41.46 62.31
CA LEU A 5 27.93 41.64 61.51
C LEU A 5 28.23 41.66 60.00
N THR A 6 29.36 42.27 59.60
CA THR A 6 29.79 42.29 58.18
C THR A 6 30.25 40.92 57.70
N MET A 7 30.95 40.13 58.52
CA MET A 7 31.29 38.75 58.17
C MET A 7 30.06 37.86 58.02
N PHE A 8 29.07 38.00 58.91
CA PHE A 8 27.83 37.21 58.86
C PHE A 8 27.01 37.50 57.59
N LEU A 9 26.83 38.79 57.25
CA LEU A 9 26.18 39.22 56.01
C LEU A 9 26.90 38.73 54.75
N ASN A 10 28.23 38.73 54.74
CA ASN A 10 29.02 38.23 53.60
C ASN A 10 28.88 36.71 53.42
N VAL A 11 28.78 35.94 54.51
CA VAL A 11 28.53 34.49 54.46
C VAL A 11 27.12 34.18 53.97
N GLU A 12 26.10 34.90 54.45
CA GLU A 12 24.72 34.73 53.98
C GLU A 12 24.55 35.09 52.49
N LEU A 13 25.20 36.16 52.02
CA LEU A 13 25.23 36.54 50.62
C LEU A 13 25.91 35.48 49.74
N ALA A 14 27.01 34.88 50.21
CA ALA A 14 27.70 33.81 49.49
C ALA A 14 26.85 32.53 49.41
N VAL A 15 26.18 32.14 50.50
CA VAL A 15 25.26 30.98 50.54
C VAL A 15 24.05 31.21 49.64
N ALA A 16 23.50 32.44 49.59
CA ALA A 16 22.40 32.79 48.69
C ALA A 16 22.81 32.73 47.21
N ALA A 17 24.01 33.22 46.88
CA ALA A 17 24.56 33.16 45.52
C ALA A 17 24.84 31.73 45.05
N ASP A 18 25.34 30.87 45.94
CA ASP A 18 25.56 29.44 45.67
C ASP A 18 24.23 28.72 45.44
N LYS A 19 23.22 28.92 46.31
CA LYS A 19 21.86 28.39 46.11
C LYS A 19 21.23 28.85 44.79
N GLN A 20 21.40 30.12 44.41
CA GLN A 20 20.89 30.64 43.15
C GLN A 20 21.60 29.99 41.94
N THR A 21 22.89 29.73 42.04
CA THR A 21 23.68 29.06 40.99
C THR A 21 23.28 27.58 40.85
N GLN A 22 23.12 26.88 41.97
CA GLN A 22 22.62 25.51 42.00
C GLN A 22 21.22 25.40 41.40
N TRP A 23 20.32 26.32 41.74
CA TRP A 23 18.96 26.36 41.17
C TRP A 23 18.99 26.59 39.66
N LYS A 24 19.76 27.56 39.16
CA LYS A 24 19.91 27.82 37.71
C LYS A 24 20.48 26.61 36.97
N ASN A 25 21.45 25.90 37.56
CA ASN A 25 22.04 24.70 36.96
C ASN A 25 21.04 23.53 36.94
N LYS A 26 20.27 23.34 38.01
CA LYS A 26 19.19 22.34 38.08
C LYS A 26 18.10 22.60 37.05
N PHE A 27 17.63 23.85 36.94
CA PHE A 27 16.62 24.24 35.95
C PHE A 27 17.11 24.04 34.51
N ARG A 28 18.34 24.47 34.20
CA ARG A 28 18.94 24.25 32.87
C ARG A 28 19.13 22.77 32.54
N TYR A 29 19.45 21.95 33.55
CA TYR A 29 19.55 20.51 33.38
C TYR A 29 18.17 19.90 33.07
N GLN A 30 17.13 20.26 33.83
CA GLN A 30 15.76 19.80 33.59
C GLN A 30 15.26 20.18 32.20
N GLN A 31 15.44 21.43 31.78
CA GLN A 31 15.05 21.87 30.44
C GLN A 31 15.77 21.08 29.33
N ARG A 32 17.08 20.83 29.47
CA ARG A 32 17.84 20.03 28.50
C ARG A 32 17.43 18.55 28.51
N LEU A 33 17.04 18.03 29.68
CA LEU A 33 16.54 16.67 29.83
C LEU A 33 15.20 16.52 29.10
N GLU A 34 14.26 17.43 29.34
CA GLU A 34 12.96 17.49 28.65
C GLU A 34 13.16 17.58 27.12
N GLU A 35 13.96 18.55 26.64
CA GLU A 35 14.27 18.69 25.21
C GLU A 35 14.86 17.40 24.62
N THR A 36 15.70 16.71 25.39
CA THR A 36 16.32 15.46 24.96
C THR A 36 15.30 14.32 24.91
N ILE A 37 14.43 14.19 25.92
CA ILE A 37 13.33 13.21 25.96
C ILE A 37 12.39 13.44 24.77
N THR A 38 11.86 14.65 24.58
CA THR A 38 10.97 14.98 23.45
C THR A 38 11.62 14.66 22.09
N SER A 39 12.91 14.94 21.94
CA SER A 39 13.62 14.65 20.69
C SER A 39 13.78 13.15 20.42
N MET A 40 13.97 12.34 21.48
CA MET A 40 14.03 10.89 21.37
C MET A 40 12.64 10.31 21.07
N GLU A 41 11.60 10.78 21.75
CA GLU A 41 10.20 10.38 21.49
C GLU A 41 9.83 10.61 20.03
N LYS A 42 10.12 11.80 19.49
CA LYS A 42 9.86 12.11 18.08
C LYS A 42 10.65 11.19 17.13
N SER A 43 11.90 10.89 17.47
CA SER A 43 12.73 10.00 16.65
C SER A 43 12.24 8.55 16.72
N LEU A 44 11.80 8.08 17.88
CA LEU A 44 11.25 6.74 18.04
C LEU A 44 9.90 6.60 17.35
N ALA A 45 9.02 7.60 17.48
CA ALA A 45 7.74 7.62 16.78
C ALA A 45 7.93 7.52 15.25
N ALA A 46 8.86 8.28 14.68
CA ALA A 46 9.17 8.18 13.25
C ALA A 46 9.76 6.82 12.85
N LEU A 47 10.54 6.17 13.72
CA LEU A 47 11.05 4.81 13.48
C LEU A 47 9.93 3.77 13.57
N GLU A 48 8.99 3.94 14.49
CA GLU A 48 7.83 3.06 14.70
C GLU A 48 6.85 3.15 13.52
N GLU A 49 6.62 4.34 12.99
CA GLU A 49 5.85 4.57 11.77
C GLU A 49 6.47 3.83 10.57
N ILE A 50 7.79 4.01 10.34
CA ILE A 50 8.50 3.26 9.29
C ILE A 50 8.45 1.73 9.53
N GLN A 51 8.46 1.30 10.80
CA GLN A 51 8.32 -0.13 11.13
C GLN A 51 6.92 -0.65 10.78
N GLN A 52 5.87 0.13 10.99
CA GLN A 52 4.49 -0.24 10.64
C GLN A 52 4.30 -0.35 9.13
N GLU A 53 4.92 0.54 8.35
CA GLU A 53 4.86 0.55 6.87
C GLU A 53 5.79 -0.48 6.21
N ALA A 54 6.66 -1.15 6.97
CA ALA A 54 7.68 -2.01 6.41
C ALA A 54 7.13 -3.37 5.93
N LEU A 55 7.03 -3.53 4.62
CA LEU A 55 6.54 -4.74 3.96
C LEU A 55 7.52 -5.93 4.05
N PRO A 56 7.09 -7.15 4.37
CA PRO A 56 7.97 -8.32 4.54
C PRO A 56 8.79 -8.58 3.27
N ASN A 57 10.07 -8.96 3.41
CA ASN A 57 10.96 -9.27 2.27
C ASN A 57 11.12 -8.12 1.24
N VAL A 58 10.65 -6.90 1.54
CA VAL A 58 10.92 -5.70 0.75
C VAL A 58 11.95 -4.85 1.51
N PRO A 59 13.14 -4.60 0.92
CA PRO A 59 14.13 -3.71 1.51
C PRO A 59 13.59 -2.28 1.66
N LEU A 60 14.01 -1.61 2.73
CA LEU A 60 13.69 -0.20 2.95
C LEU A 60 14.14 0.66 1.77
N GLY A 61 13.19 1.38 1.19
CA GLY A 61 13.40 2.28 0.06
C GLY A 61 13.63 3.74 0.45
N GLY A 62 13.92 4.56 -0.55
CA GLY A 62 13.79 6.02 -0.49
C GLY A 62 14.38 6.69 0.76
N VAL A 63 13.55 7.52 1.41
CA VAL A 63 13.93 8.31 2.58
C VAL A 63 14.26 7.40 3.77
N ALA A 64 13.47 6.34 4.01
CA ALA A 64 13.63 5.42 5.13
C ALA A 64 15.04 4.81 5.19
N ARG A 65 15.62 4.43 4.04
CA ARG A 65 17.00 3.91 3.96
C ARG A 65 18.04 4.85 4.57
N THR A 66 17.81 6.16 4.49
CA THR A 66 18.75 7.18 5.01
C THR A 66 18.40 7.66 6.41
N VAL A 67 17.11 7.67 6.76
CA VAL A 67 16.59 8.19 8.03
C VAL A 67 16.80 7.19 9.16
N VAL A 68 16.50 5.90 8.91
CA VAL A 68 16.55 4.85 9.94
C VAL A 68 17.92 4.76 10.61
N PRO A 69 19.07 4.64 9.88
CA PRO A 69 20.38 4.55 10.53
C PRO A 69 20.74 5.82 11.31
N LYS A 70 20.32 7.00 10.84
CA LYS A 70 20.59 8.29 11.48
C LYS A 70 19.82 8.41 12.79
N GLN A 71 18.51 8.11 12.79
CA GLN A 71 17.67 8.20 13.97
C GLN A 71 18.04 7.13 15.01
N LEU A 72 18.31 5.88 14.60
CA LEU A 72 18.81 4.85 15.51
C LEU A 72 20.13 5.26 16.18
N LYS A 73 21.05 5.87 15.42
CA LYS A 73 22.31 6.39 15.98
C LYS A 73 22.06 7.55 16.95
N PHE A 74 21.14 8.46 16.60
CA PHE A 74 20.77 9.59 17.44
C PHE A 74 20.24 9.13 18.80
N VAL A 75 19.20 8.29 18.80
CA VAL A 75 18.58 7.78 20.03
C VAL A 75 19.59 7.01 20.87
N ARG A 76 20.41 6.14 20.27
CA ARG A 76 21.47 5.41 20.97
C ARG A 76 22.45 6.33 21.70
N VAL A 77 22.88 7.40 21.04
CA VAL A 77 23.83 8.36 21.62
C VAL A 77 23.18 9.12 22.77
N LYS A 78 21.91 9.52 22.62
CA LYS A 78 21.17 10.22 23.67
C LYS A 78 20.95 9.33 24.90
N LEU A 79 20.44 8.11 24.72
CA LEU A 79 20.27 7.15 25.81
C LEU A 79 21.57 6.87 26.57
N ARG A 80 22.71 6.76 25.86
CA ARG A 80 24.03 6.53 26.50
C ARG A 80 24.54 7.73 27.29
N ASN A 81 24.21 8.95 26.85
CA ASN A 81 24.72 10.17 27.46
C ASN A 81 23.83 10.66 28.61
N LEU A 82 22.65 10.06 28.76
CA LEU A 82 21.75 10.31 29.86
C LEU A 82 22.19 9.49 31.08
N ASP A 83 22.23 10.15 32.24
CA ASP A 83 22.67 9.58 33.51
C ASP A 83 21.44 9.42 34.42
N PRO A 84 20.93 8.18 34.61
CA PRO A 84 19.71 7.93 35.40
C PRO A 84 19.82 8.46 36.83
N ASP A 85 21.00 8.39 37.44
CA ASP A 85 21.21 8.81 38.84
C ASP A 85 21.04 10.33 39.04
N LYS A 86 21.08 11.10 37.94
CA LYS A 86 20.90 12.56 37.95
C LYS A 86 19.50 12.97 37.50
N MET A 87 18.64 12.02 37.11
CA MET A 87 17.30 12.33 36.64
C MET A 87 16.32 12.54 37.80
N PRO A 88 15.30 13.39 37.62
CA PRO A 88 14.14 13.39 38.50
C PRO A 88 13.45 12.02 38.53
N GLU A 89 13.02 11.53 39.69
CA GLU A 89 12.40 10.20 39.85
C GLU A 89 11.18 10.01 38.93
N ASP A 90 10.40 11.06 38.70
CA ASP A 90 9.24 11.08 37.80
C ASP A 90 9.59 10.84 36.33
N THR A 91 10.85 11.04 35.93
CA THR A 91 11.32 10.81 34.56
C THR A 91 11.93 9.43 34.33
N HIS A 92 12.15 8.64 35.40
CA HIS A 92 12.75 7.30 35.28
C HIS A 92 11.87 6.33 34.49
N ALA A 93 10.55 6.39 34.70
CA ALA A 93 9.61 5.56 33.96
C ALA A 93 9.66 5.84 32.45
N THR A 94 9.65 7.13 32.07
CA THR A 94 9.80 7.56 30.67
C THR A 94 11.14 7.12 30.09
N PHE A 95 12.23 7.22 30.87
CA PHE A 95 13.54 6.79 30.40
C PHE A 95 13.61 5.27 30.09
N GLU A 96 13.03 4.44 30.95
CA GLU A 96 12.97 2.99 30.70
C GLU A 96 12.05 2.65 29.51
N ASP A 97 10.89 3.32 29.36
CA ASP A 97 10.02 3.18 28.19
C ASP A 97 10.78 3.48 26.88
N LEU A 98 11.51 4.60 26.83
CA LEU A 98 12.29 4.98 25.64
C LEU A 98 13.38 3.95 25.30
N LYS A 99 13.97 3.32 26.32
CA LYS A 99 14.98 2.29 26.16
C LYS A 99 14.40 0.99 25.63
N GLU A 100 13.22 0.59 26.12
CA GLU A 100 12.48 -0.57 25.62
C GLU A 100 12.04 -0.37 24.17
N ARG A 101 11.42 0.77 23.87
CA ARG A 101 11.04 1.17 22.50
C ARG A 101 12.23 1.18 21.55
N TYR A 102 13.34 1.82 21.96
CA TYR A 102 14.58 1.82 21.19
C TYR A 102 15.09 0.40 20.91
N GLN A 103 15.06 -0.48 21.91
CA GLN A 103 15.51 -1.85 21.73
C GLN A 103 14.62 -2.62 20.76
N SER A 104 13.30 -2.45 20.85
CA SER A 104 12.32 -3.04 19.94
C SER A 104 12.58 -2.63 18.49
N VAL A 105 12.59 -1.32 18.19
CA VAL A 105 12.82 -0.82 16.82
C VAL A 105 14.21 -1.20 16.30
N ARG A 106 15.23 -1.20 17.16
CA ARG A 106 16.59 -1.60 16.77
C ARG A 106 16.65 -3.06 16.35
N VAL A 107 16.01 -3.95 17.09
CA VAL A 107 15.95 -5.37 16.75
C VAL A 107 15.19 -5.57 15.46
N PHE A 108 14.05 -4.89 15.30
CA PHE A 108 13.28 -4.91 14.05
C PHE A 108 14.15 -4.54 12.83
N PHE A 109 14.78 -3.36 12.84
CA PHE A 109 15.58 -2.91 11.70
C PHE A 109 16.85 -3.75 11.46
N ALA A 110 17.44 -4.32 12.51
CA ALA A 110 18.56 -5.26 12.37
C ALA A 110 18.13 -6.61 11.76
N ASN A 111 16.90 -7.05 12.01
CA ASN A 111 16.33 -8.22 11.34
C ASN A 111 15.96 -7.87 9.90
N LYS A 112 15.38 -6.69 9.68
CA LYS A 112 14.98 -6.19 8.37
C LYS A 112 16.13 -6.11 7.39
N GLU A 113 17.31 -5.66 7.83
CA GLU A 113 18.52 -5.61 7.01
C GLU A 113 19.02 -7.00 6.57
N LYS A 114 18.67 -8.05 7.32
CA LYS A 114 19.05 -9.44 7.04
C LYS A 114 18.01 -10.21 6.24
N GLU A 115 16.82 -9.64 6.03
CA GLU A 115 15.78 -10.28 5.25
C GLU A 115 16.27 -10.49 3.81
N VAL A 116 16.02 -11.68 3.28
CA VAL A 116 16.25 -11.96 1.87
C VAL A 116 15.17 -11.22 1.10
N ALA A 117 15.58 -10.33 0.20
CA ALA A 117 14.67 -9.57 -0.64
C ALA A 117 13.89 -10.52 -1.56
N SER A 118 12.58 -10.33 -1.64
CA SER A 118 11.75 -11.01 -2.62
C SER A 118 12.20 -10.64 -4.04
N PRO A 119 12.29 -11.60 -4.98
CA PRO A 119 12.49 -11.27 -6.39
C PRO A 119 11.36 -10.40 -6.95
N ALA A 120 10.18 -10.39 -6.32
CA ALA A 120 9.03 -9.57 -6.68
C ALA A 120 8.96 -8.21 -5.96
N GLN A 121 9.98 -7.81 -5.19
CA GLN A 121 9.96 -6.61 -4.33
C GLN A 121 9.45 -5.31 -4.98
N GLN A 122 9.68 -5.12 -6.28
CA GLN A 122 9.21 -3.93 -7.00
C GLN A 122 7.71 -3.94 -7.23
N PHE A 123 7.15 -5.12 -7.55
CA PHE A 123 5.70 -5.30 -7.74
C PHE A 123 4.96 -5.24 -6.41
N VAL A 124 5.54 -5.82 -5.36
CA VAL A 124 5.01 -5.69 -3.99
C VAL A 124 4.93 -4.22 -3.59
N ARG A 125 5.98 -3.44 -3.80
CA ARG A 125 5.96 -2.01 -3.44
C ARG A 125 4.84 -1.27 -4.17
N ARG A 126 4.72 -1.45 -5.49
CA ARG A 126 3.67 -0.81 -6.29
C ARG A 126 2.26 -1.25 -5.88
N LEU A 127 2.08 -2.53 -5.54
CA LEU A 127 0.82 -3.05 -5.04
C LEU A 127 0.35 -2.28 -3.80
N TYR A 128 1.23 -2.13 -2.80
CA TYR A 128 0.88 -1.42 -1.57
C TYR A 128 0.74 0.09 -1.78
N GLU A 129 1.60 0.72 -2.59
CA GLU A 129 1.45 2.13 -2.98
C GLU A 129 0.08 2.38 -3.65
N ASN A 130 -0.32 1.54 -4.60
CA ASN A 130 -1.63 1.68 -5.25
C ASN A 130 -2.80 1.43 -4.28
N LEU A 131 -2.67 0.49 -3.33
CA LEU A 131 -3.71 0.24 -2.33
C LEU A 131 -3.91 1.45 -1.42
N GLU A 132 -2.82 2.05 -0.95
CA GLU A 132 -2.86 3.28 -0.14
C GLU A 132 -3.54 4.43 -0.90
N ASP A 133 -3.22 4.63 -2.18
CA ASP A 133 -3.86 5.66 -3.02
C ASP A 133 -5.37 5.38 -3.24
N LEU A 134 -5.74 4.12 -3.48
CA LEU A 134 -7.14 3.71 -3.67
C LEU A 134 -7.97 3.89 -2.39
N GLU A 135 -7.39 3.61 -1.22
CA GLU A 135 -8.01 3.75 0.10
C GLU A 135 -8.11 5.22 0.52
N ALA A 136 -7.04 6.00 0.35
CA ALA A 136 -7.02 7.42 0.69
C ALA A 136 -8.07 8.22 -0.11
N SER A 137 -8.27 7.86 -1.38
CA SER A 137 -9.32 8.47 -2.21
C SER A 137 -10.75 8.15 -1.74
N ALA A 138 -10.95 7.01 -1.06
CA ALA A 138 -12.23 6.61 -0.50
C ALA A 138 -12.52 7.31 0.86
N GLU A 139 -11.51 7.46 1.72
CA GLU A 139 -11.67 8.00 3.07
C GLU A 139 -11.85 9.53 3.12
N THR A 140 -11.13 10.26 2.27
CA THR A 140 -11.06 11.73 2.36
C THR A 140 -12.24 12.43 1.69
N GLY A 141 -13.12 11.71 1.00
CA GLY A 141 -14.11 12.30 0.10
C GLY A 141 -13.46 13.04 -1.08
N ALA A 142 -12.13 12.99 -1.23
CA ALA A 142 -11.37 13.59 -2.32
C ALA A 142 -11.48 12.78 -3.63
N SER A 143 -12.68 12.24 -3.88
CA SER A 143 -13.13 11.78 -5.20
C SER A 143 -13.02 12.90 -6.27
N GLU A 144 -12.77 14.14 -5.86
CA GLU A 144 -12.49 15.27 -6.77
C GLU A 144 -11.12 15.21 -7.47
N SER A 145 -10.16 14.37 -7.03
CA SER A 145 -8.80 14.36 -7.62
C SER A 145 -8.54 13.27 -8.66
N MET A 146 -9.24 12.13 -8.58
CA MET A 146 -9.04 10.99 -9.46
C MET A 146 -10.31 10.71 -10.26
N SER A 147 -10.25 10.83 -11.59
CA SER A 147 -11.38 10.46 -12.44
C SER A 147 -11.67 8.96 -12.33
N GLU A 148 -12.92 8.57 -12.56
CA GLU A 148 -13.34 7.17 -12.58
C GLU A 148 -12.44 6.30 -13.48
N GLU A 149 -12.13 6.76 -14.69
CA GLU A 149 -11.16 6.11 -15.58
C GLU A 149 -9.77 5.90 -14.98
N ALA A 150 -9.25 6.89 -14.23
CA ALA A 150 -7.93 6.79 -13.61
C ALA A 150 -7.95 5.80 -12.44
N ARG A 151 -9.06 5.80 -11.68
CA ARG A 151 -9.29 4.84 -10.60
C ARG A 151 -9.37 3.42 -11.13
N LEU A 152 -10.19 3.16 -12.15
CA LEU A 152 -10.30 1.85 -12.78
C LEU A 152 -8.97 1.38 -13.39
N LEU A 153 -8.18 2.29 -13.96
CA LEU A 153 -6.82 1.96 -14.45
C LEU A 153 -5.88 1.58 -13.30
N MET A 154 -5.95 2.27 -12.17
CA MET A 154 -5.15 1.95 -10.99
C MET A 154 -5.55 0.59 -10.42
N ILE A 155 -6.84 0.28 -10.32
CA ILE A 155 -7.33 -1.04 -9.88
C ILE A 155 -6.78 -2.14 -10.81
N TRP A 156 -6.83 -1.93 -12.12
CA TRP A 156 -6.25 -2.86 -13.08
C TRP A 156 -4.74 -3.06 -12.92
N ASP A 157 -3.98 -1.97 -12.72
CA ASP A 157 -2.54 -2.04 -12.48
C ASP A 157 -2.21 -2.77 -11.16
N THR A 158 -3.01 -2.55 -10.11
CA THR A 158 -2.89 -3.25 -8.83
C THR A 158 -3.07 -4.76 -8.99
N ALA A 159 -4.11 -5.21 -9.70
CA ALA A 159 -4.31 -6.62 -10.00
C ALA A 159 -3.13 -7.21 -10.79
N ARG A 160 -2.61 -6.45 -11.76
CA ARG A 160 -1.43 -6.88 -12.52
C ARG A 160 -0.21 -7.02 -11.61
N ASN A 161 0.01 -6.11 -10.67
CA ASN A 161 1.11 -6.22 -9.71
C ASN A 161 0.94 -7.47 -8.81
N VAL A 162 -0.27 -7.80 -8.37
CA VAL A 162 -0.54 -9.06 -7.64
C VAL A 162 -0.15 -10.28 -8.49
N ALA A 163 -0.60 -10.35 -9.75
CA ALA A 163 -0.25 -11.46 -10.65
C ALA A 163 1.27 -11.57 -10.85
N ARG A 164 1.97 -10.43 -10.97
CA ARG A 164 3.45 -10.40 -11.06
C ARG A 164 4.13 -10.85 -9.77
N VAL A 165 3.57 -10.52 -8.61
CA VAL A 165 4.10 -11.06 -7.34
C VAL A 165 3.97 -12.57 -7.33
N GLN A 166 2.82 -13.13 -7.69
CA GLN A 166 2.60 -14.57 -7.74
C GLN A 166 3.51 -15.28 -8.77
N GLU A 167 3.76 -14.66 -9.92
CA GLU A 167 4.67 -15.17 -10.97
C GLU A 167 6.13 -15.21 -10.49
N HIS A 168 6.59 -14.15 -9.83
CA HIS A 168 8.00 -14.01 -9.44
C HIS A 168 8.32 -14.58 -8.06
N ASP A 169 7.34 -14.61 -7.15
CA ASP A 169 7.47 -15.09 -5.78
C ASP A 169 6.14 -15.70 -5.28
N ALA A 170 5.87 -16.95 -5.70
CA ALA A 170 4.63 -17.65 -5.39
C ALA A 170 4.36 -17.86 -3.89
N ASN A 171 5.37 -17.70 -3.02
CA ASN A 171 5.23 -17.85 -1.57
C ASN A 171 5.15 -16.51 -0.83
N TYR A 172 5.13 -15.38 -1.54
CA TYR A 172 4.99 -14.08 -0.91
C TYR A 172 3.64 -13.97 -0.17
N PRO A 173 3.61 -13.46 1.08
CA PRO A 173 2.38 -13.39 1.88
C PRO A 173 1.44 -12.28 1.38
N LEU A 174 0.65 -12.59 0.34
CA LEU A 174 -0.29 -11.65 -0.29
C LEU A 174 -1.65 -11.54 0.39
N GLN A 175 -1.94 -12.37 1.40
CA GLN A 175 -3.30 -12.50 1.95
C GLN A 175 -3.91 -11.16 2.38
N GLU A 176 -3.17 -10.37 3.16
CA GLU A 176 -3.64 -9.06 3.64
C GLU A 176 -3.89 -8.09 2.47
N ALA A 177 -2.99 -8.06 1.48
CA ALA A 177 -3.16 -7.20 0.31
C ALA A 177 -4.36 -7.62 -0.55
N LEU A 178 -4.63 -8.92 -0.68
CA LEU A 178 -5.78 -9.44 -1.41
C LEU A 178 -7.10 -9.08 -0.71
N GLU A 179 -7.16 -9.19 0.61
CA GLU A 179 -8.34 -8.81 1.40
C GLU A 179 -8.65 -7.31 1.28
N ARG A 180 -7.62 -6.45 1.31
CA ARG A 180 -7.75 -5.01 1.06
C ARG A 180 -8.17 -4.70 -0.38
N PHE A 181 -7.69 -5.49 -1.34
CA PHE A 181 -7.95 -5.27 -2.77
C PHE A 181 -9.34 -5.73 -3.23
N GLU A 182 -9.93 -6.73 -2.57
CA GLU A 182 -11.20 -7.34 -2.97
C GLU A 182 -12.34 -6.36 -3.29
N PRO A 183 -12.67 -5.35 -2.46
CA PRO A 183 -13.73 -4.39 -2.78
C PRO A 183 -13.44 -3.58 -4.06
N HIS A 184 -12.17 -3.31 -4.34
CA HIS A 184 -11.77 -2.61 -5.57
C HIS A 184 -11.87 -3.53 -6.80
N ALA A 185 -11.53 -4.81 -6.63
CA ALA A 185 -11.71 -5.79 -7.69
C ALA A 185 -13.18 -5.92 -8.11
N GLU A 186 -14.10 -5.93 -7.14
CA GLU A 186 -15.55 -5.90 -7.40
C GLU A 186 -15.99 -4.64 -8.15
N GLU A 187 -15.52 -3.47 -7.72
CA GLU A 187 -15.78 -2.19 -8.39
C GLU A 187 -15.39 -2.23 -9.87
N TYR A 188 -14.18 -2.71 -10.17
CA TYR A 188 -13.69 -2.81 -11.54
C TYR A 188 -14.53 -3.76 -12.39
N VAL A 189 -14.86 -4.92 -11.84
CA VAL A 189 -15.67 -5.92 -12.53
C VAL A 189 -17.05 -5.35 -12.87
N VAL A 190 -17.68 -4.62 -11.95
CA VAL A 190 -18.98 -3.97 -12.20
C VAL A 190 -18.84 -2.89 -13.27
N ALA A 191 -17.83 -2.02 -13.18
CA ALA A 191 -17.70 -0.87 -14.09
C ALA A 191 -17.22 -1.24 -15.50
N LYS A 192 -16.26 -2.17 -15.61
CA LYS A 192 -15.67 -2.59 -16.88
C LYS A 192 -16.30 -3.85 -17.47
N GLN A 193 -17.17 -4.54 -16.71
CA GLN A 193 -17.77 -5.82 -17.11
C GLN A 193 -16.68 -6.84 -17.52
N GLN A 194 -15.53 -6.77 -16.85
CA GLN A 194 -14.32 -7.50 -17.18
C GLN A 194 -13.62 -8.00 -15.90
N LEU A 195 -13.19 -9.26 -15.93
CA LEU A 195 -12.39 -9.89 -14.89
C LEU A 195 -10.96 -9.37 -14.90
N LEU A 196 -10.39 -9.24 -13.70
CA LEU A 196 -9.00 -8.90 -13.48
C LEU A 196 -8.11 -10.14 -13.62
N GLU A 197 -6.84 -9.96 -14.01
CA GLU A 197 -5.89 -11.06 -14.28
C GLU A 197 -5.74 -12.07 -13.13
N ILE A 198 -5.99 -11.64 -11.90
CA ILE A 198 -5.91 -12.48 -10.69
C ILE A 198 -7.15 -13.33 -10.43
N GLN A 199 -8.25 -13.07 -11.14
CA GLN A 199 -9.52 -13.77 -10.95
C GLN A 199 -9.57 -15.02 -11.83
N PRO A 200 -10.17 -16.12 -11.31
CA PRO A 200 -10.42 -17.30 -12.11
C PRO A 200 -11.20 -16.95 -13.40
N GLY A 201 -10.85 -17.57 -14.53
CA GLY A 201 -11.56 -17.31 -15.79
C GLY A 201 -11.17 -16.04 -16.53
N ALA A 202 -10.28 -15.19 -15.99
CA ALA A 202 -9.83 -13.97 -16.65
C ALA A 202 -9.09 -14.24 -17.97
N GLU A 203 -8.26 -15.28 -18.02
CA GLU A 203 -7.57 -15.70 -19.26
C GLU A 203 -8.58 -16.10 -20.34
N GLN A 204 -9.58 -16.93 -19.99
CA GLN A 204 -10.65 -17.33 -20.89
C GLN A 204 -11.42 -16.10 -21.40
N GLN A 205 -11.73 -15.16 -20.52
CA GLN A 205 -12.43 -13.92 -20.88
C GLN A 205 -11.62 -13.07 -21.87
N GLN A 206 -10.31 -12.89 -21.63
CA GLN A 206 -9.43 -12.15 -22.53
C GLN A 206 -9.33 -12.80 -23.91
N HIS A 207 -9.23 -14.13 -23.96
CA HIS A 207 -9.26 -14.86 -25.22
C HIS A 207 -10.60 -14.74 -25.94
N ALA A 208 -11.73 -14.72 -25.22
CA ALA A 208 -13.03 -14.48 -25.82
C ALA A 208 -13.12 -13.09 -26.45
N LEU A 209 -12.72 -12.05 -25.72
CA LEU A 209 -12.67 -10.67 -26.21
C LEU A 209 -11.80 -10.54 -27.46
N TYR A 210 -10.66 -11.25 -27.51
CA TYR A 210 -9.83 -11.31 -28.70
C TYR A 210 -10.59 -11.88 -29.93
N TYR A 211 -11.29 -13.02 -29.77
CA TYR A 211 -12.07 -13.60 -30.86
C TYR A 211 -13.26 -12.74 -31.28
N LEU A 212 -13.92 -12.07 -30.33
CA LEU A 212 -14.98 -11.09 -30.63
C LEU A 212 -14.43 -9.91 -31.44
N GLY A 213 -13.25 -9.39 -31.09
CA GLY A 213 -12.59 -8.33 -31.85
C GLY A 213 -12.20 -8.77 -33.27
N LEU A 214 -11.83 -10.05 -33.47
CA LEU A 214 -11.61 -10.61 -34.81
C LEU A 214 -12.91 -10.76 -35.61
N ALA A 215 -14.02 -11.12 -34.96
CA ALA A 215 -15.33 -11.21 -35.57
C ALA A 215 -15.84 -9.82 -35.99
N GLN A 216 -15.77 -8.83 -35.10
CA GLN A 216 -16.14 -7.45 -35.37
C GLN A 216 -15.40 -6.89 -36.58
N LYS A 217 -14.06 -7.02 -36.63
CA LYS A 217 -13.26 -6.58 -37.78
C LYS A 217 -13.72 -7.22 -39.09
N ARG A 218 -14.22 -8.46 -39.09
CA ARG A 218 -14.74 -9.10 -40.30
C ARG A 218 -16.06 -8.47 -40.73
N ILE A 219 -16.96 -8.23 -39.79
CA ILE A 219 -18.25 -7.58 -40.02
C ILE A 219 -18.02 -6.17 -40.60
N GLU A 220 -17.13 -5.39 -40.00
CA GLU A 220 -16.73 -4.06 -40.47
C GLU A 220 -16.12 -4.07 -41.88
N ASN A 221 -15.44 -5.16 -42.26
CA ASN A 221 -14.91 -5.38 -43.60
C ASN A 221 -15.94 -5.92 -44.60
N GLY A 222 -17.22 -6.01 -44.23
CA GLY A 222 -18.31 -6.45 -45.11
C GLY A 222 -18.28 -7.94 -45.46
N VAL A 223 -17.66 -8.77 -44.62
CA VAL A 223 -17.63 -10.23 -44.81
C VAL A 223 -19.05 -10.79 -44.64
N PRO A 224 -19.53 -11.69 -45.52
CA PRO A 224 -20.91 -12.17 -45.46
C PRO A 224 -21.21 -12.96 -44.16
N PRO A 225 -22.47 -12.92 -43.67
CA PRO A 225 -22.95 -13.67 -42.49
C PRO A 225 -22.59 -15.16 -42.43
N HIS A 226 -22.40 -15.80 -43.58
CA HIS A 226 -22.11 -17.23 -43.68
C HIS A 226 -20.62 -17.57 -43.72
N ASP A 227 -19.73 -16.59 -43.58
CA ASP A 227 -18.30 -16.81 -43.58
C ASP A 227 -17.88 -17.81 -42.49
N ALA A 228 -17.18 -18.86 -42.91
CA ALA A 228 -16.79 -19.95 -42.02
C ALA A 228 -15.86 -19.48 -40.88
N LYS A 229 -15.01 -18.49 -41.15
CA LYS A 229 -14.08 -17.95 -40.15
C LYS A 229 -14.79 -17.04 -39.14
N LEU A 230 -15.77 -16.24 -39.57
CA LEU A 230 -16.66 -15.48 -38.69
C LEU A 230 -17.38 -16.43 -37.72
N LYS A 231 -18.03 -17.48 -38.23
CA LYS A 231 -18.69 -18.50 -37.39
C LYS A 231 -17.72 -19.21 -36.45
N GLN A 232 -16.50 -19.48 -36.89
CA GLN A 232 -15.47 -20.10 -36.06
C GLN A 232 -15.04 -19.20 -34.90
N PHE A 233 -14.85 -17.90 -35.14
CA PHE A 233 -14.49 -16.93 -34.10
C PHE A 233 -15.60 -16.79 -33.06
N LEU A 234 -16.86 -16.67 -33.49
CA LEU A 234 -18.00 -16.62 -32.57
C LEU A 234 -18.10 -17.89 -31.72
N LYS A 235 -18.02 -19.08 -32.33
CA LYS A 235 -18.06 -20.34 -31.59
C LYS A 235 -16.92 -20.46 -30.56
N ARG A 236 -15.72 -19.95 -30.88
CA ARG A 236 -14.59 -19.94 -29.93
C ARG A 236 -14.83 -18.96 -28.79
N ALA A 237 -15.31 -17.75 -29.09
CA ALA A 237 -15.65 -16.76 -28.08
C ALA A 237 -16.71 -17.29 -27.11
N GLU A 238 -17.78 -17.90 -27.62
CA GLU A 238 -18.86 -18.49 -26.81
C GLU A 238 -18.35 -19.59 -25.86
N GLY A 239 -17.50 -20.49 -26.35
CA GLY A 239 -16.93 -21.55 -25.53
C GLY A 239 -16.10 -21.01 -24.37
N LEU A 240 -15.26 -20.01 -24.66
CA LEU A 240 -14.40 -19.36 -23.67
C LEU A 240 -15.18 -18.52 -22.66
N ILE A 241 -16.25 -17.84 -23.09
CA ILE A 241 -17.14 -17.08 -22.21
C ILE A 241 -17.83 -18.02 -21.22
N LYS A 242 -18.30 -19.17 -21.71
CA LYS A 242 -18.89 -20.20 -20.86
C LYS A 242 -17.89 -20.72 -19.82
N GLU A 243 -16.67 -21.03 -20.23
CA GLU A 243 -15.60 -21.49 -19.33
C GLU A 243 -15.23 -20.42 -18.29
N SER A 244 -15.10 -19.16 -18.71
CA SER A 244 -14.86 -18.02 -17.82
C SER A 244 -15.94 -17.89 -16.74
N ARG A 245 -17.21 -18.00 -17.15
CA ARG A 245 -18.37 -17.96 -16.24
C ARG A 245 -18.38 -19.09 -15.22
N GLU A 246 -18.02 -20.30 -15.64
CA GLU A 246 -17.93 -21.46 -14.74
C GLU A 246 -16.84 -21.29 -13.68
N LEU A 247 -15.77 -20.56 -14.01
CA LEU A 247 -14.63 -20.34 -13.13
C LEU A 247 -14.84 -19.19 -12.12
N ALA A 248 -15.53 -18.11 -12.49
CA ALA A 248 -15.78 -16.96 -11.61
C ALA A 248 -17.27 -16.58 -11.51
N PRO A 249 -18.14 -17.47 -10.98
CA PRO A 249 -19.57 -17.23 -10.92
C PRO A 249 -19.96 -16.02 -10.06
N SER A 250 -19.15 -15.67 -9.04
CA SER A 250 -19.39 -14.54 -8.13
C SER A 250 -19.07 -13.18 -8.74
N TYR A 251 -18.14 -13.13 -9.69
CA TYR A 251 -17.70 -11.90 -10.35
C TYR A 251 -18.29 -11.76 -11.77
N TYR A 252 -19.07 -12.72 -12.24
CA TYR A 252 -19.62 -12.66 -13.58
C TYR A 252 -20.90 -11.83 -13.62
N ASN A 253 -20.78 -10.54 -13.95
CA ASN A 253 -21.88 -9.71 -14.44
C ASN A 253 -21.69 -9.47 -15.95
N PRO A 254 -22.46 -10.14 -16.84
CA PRO A 254 -22.07 -10.33 -18.24
C PRO A 254 -22.92 -9.61 -19.28
N GLU A 255 -23.78 -8.67 -18.87
CA GLU A 255 -24.76 -8.06 -19.78
C GLU A 255 -24.10 -7.59 -21.07
N HIS A 256 -22.95 -6.90 -20.98
CA HIS A 256 -22.27 -6.37 -22.16
C HIS A 256 -21.69 -7.44 -23.11
N MET A 257 -21.23 -8.57 -22.58
CA MET A 257 -20.57 -9.59 -23.39
C MET A 257 -21.58 -10.58 -23.99
N ASP A 258 -22.65 -10.86 -23.26
CA ASP A 258 -23.80 -11.62 -23.77
C ASP A 258 -24.55 -10.80 -24.84
N GLU A 259 -24.72 -9.49 -24.64
CA GLU A 259 -25.28 -8.56 -25.65
C GLU A 259 -24.46 -8.55 -26.94
N LYS A 260 -23.12 -8.43 -26.85
CA LYS A 260 -22.24 -8.47 -28.04
C LYS A 260 -22.28 -9.81 -28.76
N LEU A 261 -22.37 -10.91 -28.00
CA LEU A 261 -22.54 -12.24 -28.59
C LEU A 261 -23.88 -12.35 -29.32
N GLU A 262 -24.95 -11.82 -28.73
CA GLU A 262 -26.27 -11.79 -29.33
C GLU A 262 -26.30 -10.93 -30.61
N GLU A 263 -25.72 -9.73 -30.58
CA GLU A 263 -25.58 -8.86 -31.76
C GLU A 263 -24.87 -9.58 -32.93
N PHE A 264 -23.76 -10.26 -32.65
CA PHE A 264 -23.04 -11.01 -33.69
C PHE A 264 -23.76 -12.28 -34.12
N ARG A 265 -24.52 -12.93 -33.23
CA ARG A 265 -25.38 -14.07 -33.58
C ARG A 265 -26.45 -13.61 -34.56
N ASP A 266 -27.16 -12.53 -34.25
CA ASP A 266 -28.19 -11.95 -35.10
C ASP A 266 -27.64 -11.59 -36.47
N TYR A 267 -26.43 -11.03 -36.55
CA TYR A 267 -25.76 -10.78 -37.84
C TYR A 267 -25.53 -12.07 -38.65
N THR A 268 -25.25 -13.20 -37.99
CA THR A 268 -25.00 -14.49 -38.67
C THR A 268 -26.25 -15.30 -38.98
N ILE A 269 -27.40 -14.94 -38.40
CA ILE A 269 -28.71 -15.50 -38.70
C ILE A 269 -29.33 -14.67 -39.84
N VAL A 270 -29.21 -15.16 -41.06
CA VAL A 270 -29.99 -14.61 -42.18
C VAL A 270 -31.40 -15.19 -42.08
N PRO A 271 -32.48 -14.38 -42.07
CA PRO A 271 -33.82 -14.91 -42.28
C PRO A 271 -33.83 -15.62 -43.63
N GLU A 272 -34.30 -16.87 -43.69
CA GLU A 272 -34.54 -17.53 -44.97
C GLU A 272 -35.40 -16.59 -45.82
N LEU A 273 -34.80 -15.94 -46.82
CA LEU A 273 -35.54 -15.27 -47.86
C LEU A 273 -36.26 -16.39 -48.59
N GLU A 274 -37.54 -16.57 -48.25
CA GLU A 274 -38.47 -17.41 -48.99
C GLU A 274 -38.21 -17.19 -50.48
N SER A 275 -37.75 -18.24 -51.15
CA SER A 275 -37.54 -18.23 -52.59
C SER A 275 -38.88 -17.97 -53.25
N THR A 276 -39.12 -16.72 -53.64
CA THR A 276 -40.17 -16.42 -54.61
C THR A 276 -39.67 -16.93 -55.96
N GLU A 277 -39.92 -18.22 -56.21
CA GLU A 277 -39.85 -18.76 -57.56
C GLU A 277 -40.86 -17.97 -58.43
N PRO A 278 -40.43 -17.38 -59.55
CA PRO A 278 -41.37 -16.82 -60.51
C PRO A 278 -42.02 -17.96 -61.29
N THR A 279 -43.34 -18.07 -61.16
CA THR A 279 -44.22 -18.90 -62.00
C THR A 279 -44.31 -18.41 -63.44
#